data_AF-U7H577-F1
#
_entry.id   AF-U7H577-F1
#
_cell.length_a   1.000
_cell.length_b   1.000
_cell.length_c   1.000
_cell.angle_alpha   90.00
_cell.angle_beta   90.00
_cell.angle_gamma   90.00
#
_symmetry.space_group_name_H-M   'P 1'
#
loop_
_entity.id
_entity.type
_entity.pdbx_description
1 polymer ?
#
loop_
_entity_poly.entity_id
_entity_poly.type
_entity_poly.pdbx_seq_one_letter_code
_entity_poly.pdbx_strand_id
1 'polypeptide(L)' 'MAKTDAERKQAQRERNKHLRMQRMELNLAWGERELIASNAEARGFTDQTEYLVRLVLDDADRIERDRSRNKENDRRGAS' A
#
# COMPACT_ATOMS: atom_id res chain seq x y z
N MET A 1 24.15 16.42 8.65
CA MET A 1 23.20 17.55 8.81
C MET A 1 21.82 17.03 8.46
N ALA A 2 20.83 17.19 9.34
CA ALA A 2 19.44 16.85 9.01
C ALA A 2 18.94 17.83 7.94
N LYS A 3 18.33 17.33 6.87
CA LYS A 3 17.79 18.17 5.79
C LYS A 3 16.80 19.18 6.36
N THR A 4 16.89 20.42 5.90
CA THR A 4 15.93 21.48 6.25
C THR A 4 14.53 21.10 5.73
N ASP A 5 13.47 21.66 6.30
CA ASP A 5 12.09 21.38 5.89
C ASP A 5 11.83 21.71 4.42
N ALA A 6 12.47 22.77 3.91
CA ALA A 6 12.40 23.17 2.51
C ALA A 6 13.01 22.10 1.60
N GLU A 7 14.19 21.56 1.96
CA GLU A 7 14.86 20.51 1.19
C GLU A 7 14.09 19.19 1.23
N ARG A 8 13.48 18.85 2.38
CA ARG A 8 12.59 17.68 2.50
C ARG A 8 11.38 17.80 1.58
N LYS A 9 10.74 18.97 1.55
CA LYS A 9 9.57 19.26 0.71
C LYS A 9 9.92 19.23 -0.78
N GLN A 10 11.07 19.78 -1.17
CA GLN A 10 11.56 19.76 -2.55
C GLN A 10 11.86 18.33 -3.00
N ALA A 11 12.58 17.55 -2.19
CA ALA A 11 12.88 16.15 -2.49
C ALA A 11 11.60 15.30 -2.63
N GLN A 12 10.59 15.55 -1.78
CA GLN A 12 9.30 14.88 -1.91
C GLN A 12 8.57 15.24 -3.21
N ARG A 13 8.63 16.50 -3.64
CA ARG A 13 8.03 16.94 -4.92
C ARG A 13 8.72 16.30 -6.12
N GLU A 14 10.05 16.30 -6.14
CA GLU A 14 10.85 15.65 -7.19
C GLU A 14 10.58 14.15 -7.27
N ARG A 15 10.52 13.48 -6.11
CA ARG A 15 10.17 12.06 -6.01
C ARG A 15 8.77 11.77 -6.54
N ASN A 16 7.78 12.57 -6.17
CA ASN A 16 6.40 12.41 -6.64
C ASN A 16 6.29 12.56 -8.17
N LYS A 17 7.01 13.54 -8.75
CA LYS A 17 7.03 13.80 -10.19
C LYS A 17 7.67 12.63 -10.95
N HIS A 18 8.81 12.14 -10.46
CA HIS A 18 9.56 11.08 -11.13
C HIS A 18 8.83 9.73 -11.09
N LEU A 19 8.23 9.41 -9.95
CA LEU A 19 7.52 8.14 -9.74
C LEU A 19 6.07 8.15 -10.24
N ARG A 20 5.62 9.25 -10.89
CA ARG A 20 4.23 9.45 -11.33
C ARG A 20 3.21 9.18 -10.22
N MET A 21 3.56 9.51 -8.99
CA MET A 21 2.68 9.27 -7.84
C MET A 21 1.47 10.20 -7.94
N GLN A 22 0.28 9.61 -7.99
CA GLN A 22 -0.97 10.36 -7.89
C GLN A 22 -1.38 10.46 -6.43
N ARG A 23 -1.74 11.67 -6.00
CA ARG A 23 -2.34 11.87 -4.68
C ARG A 23 -3.78 11.37 -4.75
N MET A 24 -4.14 10.49 -3.82
CA MET A 24 -5.51 10.06 -3.60
C MET A 24 -5.96 10.52 -2.21
N GLU A 25 -7.23 10.88 -2.09
CA GLU A 25 -7.85 11.24 -0.81
C GLU A 25 -8.95 10.22 -0.53
N LEU A 26 -8.99 9.75 0.72
CA LEU A 26 -9.92 8.74 1.18
C LEU A 26 -10.79 9.35 2.27
N ASN A 27 -12.11 9.22 2.11
CA ASN A 27 -13.06 9.61 3.15
C ASN A 27 -13.19 8.43 4.13
N LEU A 28 -12.60 8.58 5.30
CA LEU A 28 -12.60 7.57 6.35
C LEU A 28 -13.30 8.12 7.60
N ALA A 29 -14.06 7.25 8.27
CA ALA A 29 -14.53 7.54 9.61
C ALA A 29 -13.34 7.69 10.57
N TRP A 30 -13.53 8.44 11.65
CA TRP A 30 -12.48 8.70 12.63
C TRP A 30 -11.87 7.39 13.19
N GLY A 31 -12.71 6.41 13.54
CA GLY A 31 -12.25 5.12 14.06
C GLY A 31 -11.45 4.30 13.04
N GLU A 32 -11.78 4.39 11.75
CA GLU A 32 -11.02 3.71 10.69
C GLU A 32 -9.62 4.33 10.57
N ARG A 33 -9.53 5.65 10.65
CA ARG A 33 -8.25 6.38 10.61
C ARG A 33 -7.38 6.03 11.81
N GLU A 34 -7.95 5.96 13.01
CA GLU A 34 -7.20 5.54 14.21
C GLU A 34 -6.71 4.11 14.11
N LEU A 35 -7.56 3.20 13.63
CA LEU A 35 -7.21 1.80 13.44
C LEU A 35 -6.06 1.65 12.42
N ILE A 36 -6.08 2.41 11.33
CA ILE A 36 -5.00 2.43 10.33
C ILE A 36 -3.71 2.97 10.97
N ALA A 37 -3.79 4.06 11.73
CA ALA A 37 -2.64 4.64 12.40
C ALA A 37 -1.97 3.67 13.38
N SER A 38 -2.78 3.07 14.27
CA SER A 38 -2.33 2.11 15.27
C SER A 38 -1.71 0.87 14.64
N ASN A 39 -2.33 0.32 13.59
CA ASN A 39 -1.78 -0.85 12.91
C ASN A 39 -0.49 -0.55 12.12
N ALA A 40 -0.39 0.64 11.52
CA ALA A 40 0.83 1.05 10.83
C ALA A 40 2.01 1.11 11.81
N GLU A 41 1.80 1.72 12.98
CA GLU A 41 2.80 1.81 14.04
C GLU A 41 3.17 0.43 14.60
N ALA A 42 2.16 -0.38 14.98
CA ALA A 42 2.38 -1.70 15.56
C ALA A 42 3.14 -2.65 14.63
N ARG A 43 3.04 -2.46 13.31
CA ARG A 43 3.75 -3.24 12.29
C ARG A 43 5.05 -2.59 11.81
N GLY A 44 5.45 -1.46 12.39
CA GLY A 44 6.73 -0.80 12.13
C GLY A 44 6.80 -0.08 10.78
N PHE A 45 5.67 0.34 10.22
CA PHE A 45 5.67 1.13 8.99
C PHE A 45 6.09 2.58 9.26
N THR A 46 6.73 3.20 8.26
CA THR A 46 7.19 4.59 8.37
C THR A 46 6.02 5.57 8.38
N ASP A 47 4.98 5.26 7.61
CA ASP A 47 3.75 6.04 7.57
C ASP A 47 2.51 5.18 7.22
N GLN A 48 1.33 5.78 7.38
CA GLN A 48 0.05 5.13 7.09
C GLN A 48 -0.12 4.80 5.59
N THR A 49 0.53 5.54 4.69
CA THR A 49 0.45 5.31 3.24
C THR A 49 1.17 4.01 2.88
N GLU A 50 2.36 3.81 3.43
CA GLU A 50 3.16 2.60 3.24
C GLU A 50 2.38 1.35 3.70
N TYR A 51 1.73 1.46 4.85
CA TYR A 51 0.87 0.40 5.37
C TYR A 51 -0.31 0.10 4.44
N LEU A 52 -1.04 1.13 3.98
CA LEU A 52 -2.18 0.95 3.07
C LEU A 52 -1.76 0.34 1.73
N VAL A 53 -0.63 0.79 1.15
CA VAL A 53 -0.12 0.21 -0.09
C VAL A 53 0.26 -1.25 0.10
N ARG A 54 0.89 -1.62 1.23
CA ARG A 54 1.21 -3.00 1.55
C ARG A 54 -0.04 -3.88 1.58
N LEU A 55 -1.12 -3.42 2.23
CA LEU A 55 -2.37 -4.18 2.28
C LEU A 55 -2.95 -4.46 0.90
N VAL A 56 -2.93 -3.47 0.00
CA VAL A 56 -3.42 -3.63 -1.38
C VAL A 56 -2.58 -4.64 -2.15
N LEU A 57 -1.24 -4.59 -2.01
CA LEU A 57 -0.35 -5.54 -2.67
C LEU A 57 -0.55 -6.96 -2.16
N ASP A 58 -0.67 -7.14 -0.83
CA ASP A 58 -0.88 -8.46 -0.23
C ASP A 58 -2.23 -9.08 -0.67
N ASP A 59 -3.27 -8.27 -0.82
CA ASP A 59 -4.57 -8.72 -1.33
C ASP A 59 -4.51 -9.09 -2.83
N ALA A 60 -3.80 -8.29 -3.65
CA ALA A 60 -3.58 -8.58 -5.06
C ALA A 60 -2.85 -9.93 -5.25
N ASP A 61 -1.78 -10.15 -4.49
CA ASP A 61 -1.02 -11.40 -4.49
C ASP A 61 -1.90 -12.60 -4.08
N ARG A 62 -2.80 -12.40 -3.10
CA ARG A 62 -3.74 -13.44 -2.68
C ARG A 62 -4.70 -13.80 -3.81
N ILE A 63 -5.29 -12.80 -4.46
CA ILE A 63 -6.22 -12.99 -5.58
C ILE A 63 -5.53 -13.73 -6.74
N GLU A 64 -4.29 -13.39 -7.06
CA GLU A 64 -3.53 -14.06 -8.12
C GLU A 64 -3.25 -15.53 -7.81
N ARG A 65 -2.86 -15.83 -6.56
CA ARG A 65 -2.66 -17.21 -6.10
C ARG A 65 -3.95 -18.03 -6.19
N ASP A 66 -5.07 -17.46 -5.76
CA ASP A 66 -6.37 -18.15 -5.78
C ASP A 66 -6.85 -18.41 -7.21
N ARG A 67 -6.66 -17.43 -8.12
CA ARG A 67 -6.93 -17.62 -9.56
C ARG A 67 -6.07 -18.73 -10.15
N SER A 68 -4.80 -18.81 -9.79
CA SER A 68 -3.88 -19.82 -10.31
C SER A 68 -4.24 -21.22 -9.84
N ARG A 69 -4.60 -21.36 -8.55
CA ARG A 69 -5.08 -22.62 -7.97
C ARG A 69 -6.35 -23.13 -8.65
N ASN A 70 -7.32 -22.24 -8.89
CA ASN A 70 -8.56 -22.63 -9.56
C ASN A 70 -8.30 -23.14 -11.00
N LYS A 71 -7.45 -22.45 -11.78
CA LYS A 71 -7.08 -22.91 -13.12
C LYS A 71 -6.38 -24.26 -13.12
N GLU A 72 -5.58 -24.55 -12.10
CA GLU A 72 -4.91 -25.85 -11.97
C GLU A 72 -5.91 -26.97 -11.61
N ASN A 73 -6.85 -26.71 -10.70
CA ASN A 73 -7.91 -27.64 -10.36
C ASN A 73 -8.83 -27.94 -11.55
N ASP A 74 -9.19 -26.93 -12.34
CA ASP A 74 -10.00 -27.11 -13.55
C ASP A 74 -9.30 -27.99 -14.60
N ARG A 75 -7.97 -27.86 -14.75
CA ARG A 75 -7.18 -28.71 -15.64
C ARG A 75 -7.11 -30.16 -15.17
N ARG A 76 -7.03 -30.38 -13.84
CA ARG A 76 -6.98 -31.72 -13.24
C ARG A 76 -8.34 -32.41 -13.20
N GLY A 77 -9.44 -31.68 -13.10
CA GLY A 77 -10.80 -32.22 -13.12
C GLY A 77 -11.36 -32.48 -14.53
N ALA A 78 -10.68 -31.98 -15.57
CA ALA A 78 -11.03 -32.21 -16.98
C ALA A 78 -10.24 -33.35 -17.65
N SER A 79 -9.37 -34.05 -16.89
CA SER A 79 -8.63 -35.26 -17.31
C SER A 79 -9.24 -36.50 -16.67
#